data_AF-A0A9W8GDN8-F1
#
_entry.id   AF-A0A9W8GDN8-F1
#
_cell.length_a   1.000
_cell.length_b   1.000
_cell.length_c   1.000
_cell.angle_alpha   90.00
_cell.angle_beta   90.00
_cell.angle_gamma   90.00
#
_symmetry.space_group_name_H-M   'P 1'
#
loop_
_entity.id
_entity.type
_entity.pdbx_description
1 polymer ?
#
loop_
_entity_poly.entity_id
_entity_poly.type
_entity_poly.pdbx_seq_one_letter_code
_entity_poly.pdbx_strand_id
1 'polypeptide(L)'
;MRGESPTPSAGPSAPERSETPRTPTKSRPNSGISASGEAEASDVLHPVAEELPRTPYRPALSMNESSTFDSTSPATTMSSQTVSLKQFEELRLKYKFLEQKRSEDRQRIQEAERIRSEAEQALRVRDKLAAKVGAQQEEAKTLKQRLKELSSEREDLETKYADAMELMDMLTVDKETAEEKLESIAQTSDSLREELEEAKTSLEVYKSAGDHSALLSDNPDSATVLQYIQLQKQNERCKEALRILRNASAANETQLNEKIKLLEQEALLAHEQLDGYDELKEKMLVAETHIEDLKERLDDALGAEEMIETLTVRNLDLNNKVEELQSVVENLEALCEVNNEMEDARADDEKVLRAEIERLTVVIGDRTRRIDKLEEAVADYQFNIGQYRDLVASQQADLQNLRESEHTQASRAASESSKAQEMLSRNLRLESTMTKTKAKAIDLEVRRLDADQAAELLTMYEPFLPDHFFKSESEALRSLLSFKRLAAKSEILCKQLEQDEKADTGISDDFVATAEIRSLLTQFAGLASLFVSFLSSCTDMEFMRLASLLHDTQGAERRLNGLIDILRKEEFRATEVLPEIRRLAAQLSGLADAHIPVDARATAALRLDIKVSRLAFGSDIQLAN
;
A
#
# COMPACT_ATOMS: atom_id res chain seq x y z
N MET A 1 8.99 -25.05 -45.04
CA MET A 1 10.32 -25.38 -45.60
C MET A 1 10.78 -24.19 -46.42
N ARG A 2 11.86 -23.52 -45.96
CA ARG A 2 12.72 -22.53 -46.65
C ARG A 2 12.06 -21.25 -47.19
N GLY A 3 12.61 -20.05 -47.01
CA GLY A 3 13.88 -19.61 -46.44
C GLY A 3 14.26 -18.26 -47.06
N GLU A 4 14.81 -17.35 -46.24
CA GLU A 4 16.07 -16.61 -46.46
C GLU A 4 16.09 -15.21 -45.79
N SER A 5 17.18 -15.01 -45.07
CA SER A 5 17.64 -13.91 -44.18
C SER A 5 18.46 -12.86 -44.97
N PRO A 6 19.22 -11.84 -44.45
CA PRO A 6 20.19 -11.88 -43.30
C PRO A 6 20.38 -10.61 -42.40
N THR A 7 20.64 -10.88 -41.09
CA THR A 7 21.71 -10.43 -40.12
C THR A 7 22.56 -9.13 -40.31
N PRO A 8 23.49 -8.76 -39.38
CA PRO A 8 23.51 -8.71 -37.89
C PRO A 8 24.25 -7.45 -37.30
N SER A 9 24.30 -7.26 -35.96
CA SER A 9 25.56 -6.92 -35.23
C SER A 9 25.38 -6.99 -33.71
N ALA A 10 26.47 -7.33 -33.02
CA ALA A 10 26.55 -7.80 -31.64
C ALA A 10 27.30 -6.83 -30.71
N GLY A 11 26.94 -6.88 -29.41
CA GLY A 11 27.94 -7.00 -28.33
C GLY A 11 28.54 -5.73 -27.70
N PRO A 12 29.17 -5.86 -26.51
CA PRO A 12 28.74 -5.15 -25.29
C PRO A 12 29.89 -4.42 -24.53
N SER A 13 29.61 -3.46 -23.64
CA SER A 13 30.54 -3.09 -22.53
C SER A 13 29.91 -2.17 -21.44
N ALA A 14 30.11 -2.54 -20.17
CA ALA A 14 30.37 -1.67 -19.01
C ALA A 14 31.88 -1.84 -18.64
N PRO A 15 32.59 -1.08 -17.75
CA PRO A 15 32.13 -0.44 -16.50
C PRO A 15 32.83 0.88 -16.03
N GLU A 16 32.42 1.37 -14.83
CA GLU A 16 33.10 2.24 -13.81
C GLU A 16 33.65 3.64 -14.20
N ARG A 17 33.41 4.77 -13.50
CA ARG A 17 33.85 5.12 -12.13
C ARG A 17 33.44 6.59 -11.78
N SER A 18 33.34 6.87 -10.47
CA SER A 18 33.64 8.12 -9.71
C SER A 18 32.70 9.35 -9.66
N GLU A 19 32.42 9.73 -8.40
CA GLU A 19 32.33 11.09 -7.80
C GLU A 19 30.99 11.82 -7.63
N THR A 20 30.45 11.70 -6.41
CA THR A 20 29.77 12.77 -5.63
C THR A 20 30.79 13.42 -4.65
N PRO A 21 30.53 14.50 -3.88
CA PRO A 21 29.33 15.36 -3.75
C PRO A 21 29.62 16.88 -3.68
N ARG A 22 28.57 17.73 -3.70
CA ARG A 22 28.66 19.12 -3.21
C ARG A 22 27.43 19.49 -2.36
N THR A 23 27.68 19.80 -1.09
CA THR A 23 26.86 20.65 -0.22
C THR A 23 27.22 22.13 -0.45
N PRO A 24 26.39 23.07 0.07
CA PRO A 24 26.98 24.25 0.67
C PRO A 24 26.40 24.61 2.04
N THR A 25 27.33 25.10 2.86
CA THR A 25 27.29 25.65 4.21
C THR A 25 26.93 27.14 4.26
N LYS A 26 26.37 27.59 5.40
CA LYS A 26 26.65 28.82 6.20
C LYS A 26 25.38 29.21 6.97
N SER A 27 25.39 29.69 8.22
CA SER A 27 26.41 30.40 8.97
C SER A 27 26.07 30.41 10.47
N ARG A 28 27.12 30.51 11.29
CA ARG A 28 27.12 30.91 12.71
C ARG A 28 27.81 32.27 12.80
N PRO A 29 27.55 33.11 13.82
CA PRO A 29 28.53 33.30 14.92
C PRO A 29 27.80 33.55 16.27
N ASN A 30 28.39 33.72 17.45
CA ASN A 30 29.60 33.30 18.18
C ASN A 30 29.42 33.86 19.63
N SER A 31 30.36 33.57 20.53
CA SER A 31 30.43 33.84 22.00
C SER A 31 29.78 32.72 22.84
N GLY A 32 30.45 32.00 23.74
CA GLY A 32 31.80 32.11 24.31
C GLY A 32 31.70 32.60 25.75
N ILE A 33 31.85 31.69 26.72
CA ILE A 33 32.53 31.82 28.02
C ILE A 33 32.38 30.48 28.77
N SER A 34 33.52 29.93 29.20
CA SER A 34 33.66 28.80 30.11
C SER A 34 33.41 29.20 31.56
N ALA A 35 32.85 28.31 32.37
CA ALA A 35 33.26 28.15 33.78
C ALA A 35 32.72 26.82 34.34
N SER A 36 33.67 26.00 34.78
CA SER A 36 33.56 24.87 35.69
C SER A 36 33.02 25.27 37.06
N GLY A 37 32.35 24.35 37.75
CA GLY A 37 32.00 24.48 39.16
C GLY A 37 31.24 23.26 39.68
N GLU A 38 31.98 22.32 40.26
CA GLU A 38 31.48 21.29 41.17
C GLU A 38 30.86 21.94 42.42
N ALA A 39 29.78 21.35 42.94
CA ALA A 39 29.46 21.38 44.37
C ALA A 39 28.46 20.28 44.70
N GLU A 40 28.90 19.37 45.57
CA GLU A 40 28.04 18.49 46.38
C GLU A 40 27.10 19.30 47.27
N ALA A 41 25.91 18.74 47.56
CA ALA A 41 25.33 18.78 48.91
C ALA A 41 24.17 17.79 49.02
N SER A 42 24.11 17.19 50.19
CA SER A 42 23.27 16.09 50.64
C SER A 42 21.99 16.55 51.35
N ASP A 43 21.04 15.62 51.36
CA ASP A 43 20.08 15.31 52.44
C ASP A 43 18.82 16.17 52.68
N VAL A 44 17.84 15.48 53.29
CA VAL A 44 16.62 15.89 54.01
C VAL A 44 15.28 15.51 53.36
N LEU A 45 14.71 14.43 53.91
CA LEU A 45 13.30 14.06 53.94
C LEU A 45 12.53 14.93 54.95
N HIS A 46 11.36 15.48 54.56
CA HIS A 46 10.05 15.24 55.23
C HIS A 46 8.90 16.01 54.53
N PRO A 47 7.63 15.54 54.69
CA PRO A 47 6.50 15.88 53.83
C PRO A 47 5.71 17.10 54.34
N VAL A 48 5.07 17.82 53.42
CA VAL A 48 4.03 18.80 53.75
C VAL A 48 2.82 18.55 52.86
N ALA A 49 1.70 18.24 53.50
CA ALA A 49 0.36 18.30 52.91
C ALA A 49 -0.10 19.75 52.93
N GLU A 50 -0.66 20.26 51.83
CA GLU A 50 -1.47 21.47 51.86
C GLU A 50 -2.54 21.48 50.76
N GLU A 51 -3.64 22.13 51.11
CA GLU A 51 -5.00 21.98 50.61
C GLU A 51 -5.32 22.65 49.26
N LEU A 52 -6.47 22.24 48.72
CA LEU A 52 -7.21 22.70 47.53
C LEU A 52 -7.48 24.23 47.48
N PRO A 53 -7.91 24.70 46.30
CA PRO A 53 -9.16 25.47 46.28
C PRO A 53 -10.18 24.94 45.26
N ARG A 54 -11.41 24.77 45.77
CA ARG A 54 -12.67 24.53 45.04
C ARG A 54 -13.17 25.81 44.37
N THR A 55 -13.95 25.69 43.29
CA THR A 55 -15.27 26.33 43.02
C THR A 55 -15.96 25.63 41.80
N PRO A 56 -17.25 25.87 41.45
CA PRO A 56 -18.45 25.45 42.18
C PRO A 56 -19.59 24.83 41.30
N TYR A 57 -20.54 24.10 41.94
CA TYR A 57 -21.98 23.92 41.56
C TYR A 57 -22.31 23.12 40.26
N ARG A 58 -23.27 22.19 40.12
CA ARG A 58 -24.47 21.67 40.85
C ARG A 58 -25.03 20.47 40.01
N PRO A 59 -26.22 19.90 40.30
CA PRO A 59 -26.60 18.94 41.34
C PRO A 59 -26.60 17.45 40.89
N ALA A 60 -26.39 16.54 41.84
CA ALA A 60 -26.62 15.10 41.66
C ALA A 60 -28.11 14.76 41.79
N LEU A 61 -28.63 13.97 40.85
CA LEU A 61 -29.87 13.21 41.03
C LEU A 61 -29.50 11.84 41.58
N SER A 62 -29.83 11.64 42.85
CA SER A 62 -29.92 10.33 43.50
C SER A 62 -31.16 9.61 42.98
N MET A 63 -30.98 8.39 42.47
CA MET A 63 -32.06 7.41 42.29
C MET A 63 -31.73 6.22 43.18
N ASN A 64 -32.50 6.10 44.26
CA ASN A 64 -32.64 4.90 45.05
C ASN A 64 -34.10 4.45 44.92
N GLU A 65 -34.29 3.14 45.03
CA GLU A 65 -35.56 2.42 45.26
C GLU A 65 -36.38 1.96 44.05
N SER A 66 -36.23 0.65 43.80
CA SER A 66 -37.29 -0.34 43.63
C SER A 66 -38.74 0.13 43.77
N SER A 67 -39.54 -0.12 42.73
CA SER A 67 -40.97 -0.42 42.90
C SER A 67 -41.44 -1.46 41.87
N THR A 68 -41.89 -2.56 42.45
CA THR A 68 -42.77 -3.63 41.98
C THR A 68 -43.66 -3.36 40.77
N PHE A 69 -43.80 -4.41 39.96
CA PHE A 69 -44.93 -4.70 39.09
C PHE A 69 -46.27 -4.39 39.76
N ASP A 70 -47.17 -3.70 39.05
CA ASP A 70 -48.59 -4.00 39.15
C ASP A 70 -49.27 -3.87 37.78
N SER A 71 -50.11 -4.85 37.48
CA SER A 71 -50.89 -4.99 36.26
C SER A 71 -52.30 -4.49 36.56
N THR A 72 -52.79 -3.49 35.82
CA THR A 72 -54.24 -3.31 35.62
C THR A 72 -54.47 -2.36 34.44
N SER A 73 -55.00 -2.91 33.35
CA SER A 73 -55.70 -2.12 32.34
C SER A 73 -56.98 -1.53 32.96
N PRO A 74 -57.42 -0.37 32.45
CA PRO A 74 -58.70 -0.42 31.76
C PRO A 74 -58.66 0.23 30.39
N ALA A 75 -59.46 -0.32 29.49
CA ALA A 75 -59.75 0.21 28.18
C ALA A 75 -60.37 1.62 28.29
N THR A 76 -59.87 2.58 27.50
CA THR A 76 -60.58 3.83 27.17
C THR A 76 -60.13 4.30 25.79
N THR A 77 -61.02 4.06 24.82
CA THR A 77 -61.38 4.93 23.70
C THR A 77 -60.28 5.47 22.79
N MET A 78 -60.27 4.93 21.56
CA MET A 78 -59.80 5.57 20.34
C MET A 78 -60.25 7.03 20.27
N SER A 79 -59.36 7.96 20.56
CA SER A 79 -59.49 9.35 20.14
C SER A 79 -58.17 9.72 19.48
N SER A 80 -58.24 10.07 18.20
CA SER A 80 -57.14 10.62 17.43
C SER A 80 -56.65 11.91 18.11
N GLN A 81 -55.70 11.78 19.02
CA GLN A 81 -54.79 12.88 19.32
C GLN A 81 -53.87 12.99 18.12
N THR A 82 -54.29 13.79 17.13
CA THR A 82 -53.38 14.32 16.12
C THR A 82 -52.39 15.21 16.86
N VAL A 83 -51.32 14.59 17.38
CA VAL A 83 -50.12 15.32 17.77
C VAL A 83 -49.75 16.14 16.55
N SER A 84 -49.77 17.48 16.70
CA SER A 84 -49.29 18.40 15.68
C SER A 84 -48.00 17.83 15.11
N LEU A 85 -47.90 17.65 13.78
CA LEU A 85 -46.73 17.00 13.14
C LEU A 85 -45.41 17.59 13.65
N LYS A 86 -45.39 18.89 13.98
CA LYS A 86 -44.26 19.58 14.61
C LYS A 86 -43.89 19.04 15.99
N GLN A 87 -44.86 18.79 16.86
CA GLN A 87 -44.63 18.21 18.19
C GLN A 87 -44.17 16.75 18.10
N PHE A 88 -44.66 15.98 17.13
CA PHE A 88 -44.20 14.61 16.90
C PHE A 88 -42.75 14.59 16.38
N GLU A 89 -42.40 15.49 15.47
CA GLU A 89 -41.04 15.66 14.98
C GLU A 89 -40.08 16.14 16.08
N GLU A 90 -40.49 17.12 16.90
CA GLU A 90 -39.73 17.57 18.08
C GLU A 90 -39.51 16.44 19.10
N LEU A 91 -40.55 15.63 19.38
CA LEU A 91 -40.43 14.48 20.29
C LEU A 91 -39.52 13.39 19.70
N ARG A 92 -39.58 13.16 18.39
CA ARG A 92 -38.71 12.21 17.68
C ARG A 92 -37.25 12.66 17.70
N LEU A 93 -36.99 13.95 17.49
CA LEU A 93 -35.64 14.53 17.60
C LEU A 93 -35.13 14.46 19.03
N LYS A 94 -35.97 14.76 20.03
CA LYS A 94 -35.62 14.64 21.45
C LYS A 94 -35.35 13.19 21.84
N TYR A 95 -36.13 12.23 21.34
CA TYR A 95 -35.89 10.81 21.56
C TYR A 95 -34.57 10.36 20.95
N LYS A 96 -34.28 10.73 19.69
CA LYS A 96 -32.99 10.45 19.05
C LYS A 96 -31.82 11.07 19.80
N PHE A 97 -31.96 12.30 20.29
CA PHE A 97 -30.93 12.95 21.10
C PHE A 97 -30.71 12.25 22.44
N LEU A 98 -31.78 11.81 23.12
CA LEU A 98 -31.68 11.04 24.37
C LEU A 98 -31.09 9.64 24.14
N GLU A 99 -31.40 9.01 23.01
CA GLU A 99 -30.84 7.73 22.59
C GLU A 99 -29.34 7.87 22.30
N GLN A 100 -28.95 8.94 21.58
CA GLN A 100 -27.56 9.30 21.34
C GLN A 100 -26.82 9.59 22.66
N LYS A 101 -27.44 10.35 23.58
CA LYS A 101 -26.87 10.60 24.92
C LYS A 101 -26.69 9.32 25.71
N ARG A 102 -27.65 8.40 25.69
CA ARG A 102 -27.50 7.08 26.32
C ARG A 102 -26.42 6.23 25.69
N SER A 103 -26.21 6.30 24.37
CA SER A 103 -25.08 5.60 23.74
C SER A 103 -23.74 6.24 24.10
N GLU A 104 -23.66 7.57 24.16
CA GLU A 104 -22.46 8.30 24.61
C GLU A 104 -22.14 7.95 26.07
N ASP A 105 -23.13 7.90 26.95
CA ASP A 105 -22.93 7.57 28.36
C ASP A 105 -22.49 6.10 28.54
N ARG A 106 -23.04 5.17 27.75
CA ARG A 106 -22.54 3.78 27.72
C ARG A 106 -21.09 3.69 27.24
N GLN A 107 -20.72 4.45 26.22
CA GLN A 107 -19.34 4.52 25.72
C GLN A 107 -18.40 5.10 26.78
N ARG A 108 -18.80 6.18 27.47
CA ARG A 108 -18.01 6.77 28.57
C ARG A 108 -17.82 5.79 29.73
N ILE A 109 -18.84 5.00 30.07
CA ILE A 109 -18.74 3.97 31.12
C ILE A 109 -17.76 2.88 30.68
N GLN A 110 -17.86 2.40 29.45
CA GLN A 110 -16.92 1.40 28.91
C GLN A 110 -15.48 1.92 28.89
N GLU A 111 -15.28 3.18 28.49
CA GLU A 111 -13.96 3.81 28.50
C GLU A 111 -13.41 3.98 29.92
N ALA A 112 -14.26 4.39 30.88
CA ALA A 112 -13.88 4.48 32.29
C ALA A 112 -13.55 3.11 32.90
N GLU A 113 -14.29 2.06 32.56
CA GLU A 113 -14.00 0.68 32.97
C GLU A 113 -12.69 0.17 32.36
N ARG A 114 -12.42 0.51 31.08
CA ARG A 114 -11.16 0.17 30.41
C ARG A 114 -9.97 0.84 31.10
N ILE A 115 -10.06 2.15 31.34
CA ILE A 115 -9.02 2.92 32.05
C ILE A 115 -8.83 2.39 33.47
N ARG A 116 -9.91 2.03 34.16
CA ARG A 116 -9.84 1.43 35.50
C ARG A 116 -9.12 0.08 35.47
N SER A 117 -9.43 -0.79 34.52
CA SER A 117 -8.73 -2.07 34.34
C SER A 117 -7.25 -1.87 34.03
N GLU A 118 -6.91 -0.92 33.16
CA GLU A 118 -5.52 -0.56 32.86
C GLU A 118 -4.78 -0.05 34.10
N ALA A 119 -5.42 0.80 34.91
CA ALA A 119 -4.86 1.30 36.16
C ALA A 119 -4.67 0.19 37.21
N GLU A 120 -5.63 -0.72 37.36
CA GLU A 120 -5.51 -1.88 38.25
C GLU A 120 -4.38 -2.82 37.80
N GLN A 121 -4.19 -3.01 36.50
CA GLN A 121 -3.06 -3.77 35.95
C GLN A 121 -1.72 -3.06 36.22
N ALA A 122 -1.65 -1.75 36.00
CA ALA A 122 -0.45 -0.96 36.28
C ALA A 122 -0.06 -1.01 37.76
N LEU A 123 -1.04 -0.94 38.68
CA LEU A 123 -0.79 -1.11 40.11
C LEU A 123 -0.24 -2.50 40.44
N ARG A 124 -0.80 -3.57 39.86
CA ARG A 124 -0.28 -4.94 40.05
C ARG A 124 1.15 -5.08 39.53
N VAL A 125 1.48 -4.49 38.39
CA VAL A 125 2.85 -4.51 37.85
C VAL A 125 3.79 -3.72 38.75
N ARG A 126 3.38 -2.53 39.20
CA ARG A 126 4.14 -1.72 40.15
C ARG A 126 4.44 -2.48 41.44
N ASP A 127 3.45 -3.15 42.02
CA ASP A 127 3.62 -3.89 43.28
C ASP A 127 4.55 -5.11 43.10
N LYS A 128 4.43 -5.82 41.97
CA LYS A 128 5.37 -6.90 41.61
C LYS A 128 6.79 -6.38 41.41
N LEU A 129 6.95 -5.23 40.76
CA LEU A 129 8.25 -4.63 40.53
C LEU A 129 8.86 -4.14 41.86
N ALA A 130 8.08 -3.50 42.71
CA ALA A 130 8.52 -3.07 44.04
C ALA A 130 8.97 -4.26 44.90
N ALA A 131 8.24 -5.38 44.87
CA ALA A 131 8.64 -6.61 45.56
C ALA A 131 9.95 -7.19 45.01
N LYS A 132 10.14 -7.22 43.67
CA LYS A 132 11.39 -7.67 43.05
C LYS A 132 12.57 -6.77 43.40
N VAL A 133 12.39 -5.45 43.35
CA VAL A 133 13.43 -4.48 43.73
C VAL A 133 13.80 -4.64 45.21
N GLY A 134 12.81 -4.82 46.09
CA GLY A 134 13.05 -5.10 47.51
C GLY A 134 13.84 -6.41 47.73
N ALA A 135 13.47 -7.50 47.05
CA ALA A 135 14.18 -8.77 47.13
C ALA A 135 15.65 -8.63 46.65
N GLN A 136 15.86 -7.98 45.50
CA GLN A 136 17.21 -7.71 44.97
C GLN A 136 18.04 -6.83 45.91
N GLN A 137 17.41 -5.88 46.60
CA GLN A 137 18.11 -5.01 47.55
C GLN A 137 18.54 -5.77 48.82
N GLU A 138 17.72 -6.70 49.32
CA GLU A 138 18.11 -7.59 50.42
C GLU A 138 19.19 -8.60 50.00
N GLU A 139 19.09 -9.18 48.80
CA GLU A 139 20.15 -10.04 48.24
C GLU A 139 21.47 -9.28 48.11
N ALA A 140 21.45 -8.06 47.57
CA ALA A 140 22.65 -7.22 47.47
C ALA A 140 23.23 -6.89 48.85
N LYS A 141 22.39 -6.69 49.87
CA LYS A 141 22.82 -6.44 51.25
C LYS A 141 23.46 -7.69 51.88
N THR A 142 22.86 -8.87 51.70
CA THR A 142 23.42 -10.13 52.20
C THR A 142 24.74 -10.50 51.51
N LEU A 143 24.85 -10.27 50.20
CA LEU A 143 26.11 -10.46 49.46
C LEU A 143 27.20 -9.49 49.95
N LYS A 144 26.87 -8.22 50.20
CA LYS A 144 27.82 -7.26 50.79
C LYS A 144 28.27 -7.67 52.20
N GLN A 145 27.37 -8.22 53.02
CA GLN A 145 27.72 -8.74 54.34
C GLN A 145 28.66 -9.95 54.22
N ARG A 146 28.34 -10.92 53.37
CA ARG A 146 29.21 -12.08 53.12
C ARG A 146 30.58 -11.69 52.57
N LEU A 147 30.65 -10.72 51.66
CA LEU A 147 31.93 -10.21 51.16
C LEU A 147 32.76 -9.59 52.27
N LYS A 148 32.13 -8.88 53.21
CA LYS A 148 32.82 -8.29 54.37
C LYS A 148 33.29 -9.36 55.37
N GLU A 149 32.47 -10.39 55.61
CA GLU A 149 32.84 -11.53 56.45
C GLU A 149 34.04 -12.29 55.85
N LEU A 150 33.97 -12.62 54.56
CA LEU A 150 35.07 -13.28 53.85
C LEU A 150 36.33 -12.41 53.78
N SER A 151 36.20 -11.07 53.63
CA SER A 151 37.37 -10.19 53.66
C SER A 151 38.01 -10.16 55.05
N SER A 152 37.22 -10.13 56.14
CA SER A 152 37.78 -10.21 57.49
C SER A 152 38.42 -11.57 57.78
N GLU A 153 37.82 -12.68 57.34
CA GLU A 153 38.42 -14.00 57.49
C GLU A 153 39.74 -14.12 56.71
N ARG A 154 39.81 -13.50 55.53
CA ARG A 154 41.04 -13.41 54.75
C ARG A 154 42.11 -12.59 55.49
N GLU A 155 41.74 -11.41 56.00
CA GLU A 155 42.67 -10.58 56.78
C GLU A 155 43.20 -11.34 58.02
N ASP A 156 42.33 -12.06 58.73
CA ASP A 156 42.72 -12.89 59.88
C ASP A 156 43.67 -14.05 59.49
N LEU A 157 43.46 -14.65 58.31
CA LEU A 157 44.36 -15.68 57.79
C LEU A 157 45.70 -15.10 57.35
N GLU A 158 45.70 -13.93 56.71
CA GLU A 158 46.92 -13.20 56.34
C GLU A 158 47.73 -12.83 57.60
N THR A 159 47.08 -12.39 58.67
CA THR A 159 47.79 -12.12 59.95
C THR A 159 48.35 -13.40 60.57
N LYS A 160 47.58 -14.50 60.60
CA LYS A 160 48.08 -15.79 61.12
C LYS A 160 49.24 -16.33 60.30
N TYR A 161 49.21 -16.13 58.98
CA TYR A 161 50.30 -16.50 58.09
C TYR A 161 51.55 -15.66 58.36
N ALA A 162 51.39 -14.35 58.56
CA ALA A 162 52.49 -13.46 58.95
C ALA A 162 53.10 -13.89 60.30
N ASP A 163 52.27 -14.14 61.32
CA ASP A 163 52.73 -14.61 62.64
C ASP A 163 53.48 -15.95 62.54
N ALA A 164 53.00 -16.88 61.70
CA ALA A 164 53.67 -18.15 61.46
C ALA A 164 55.02 -17.98 60.74
N MET A 165 55.10 -17.01 59.81
CA MET A 165 56.34 -16.67 59.12
C MET A 165 57.35 -16.02 60.08
N GLU A 166 56.91 -15.10 60.94
CA GLU A 166 57.75 -14.52 62.01
C GLU A 166 58.24 -15.60 62.99
N LEU A 167 57.37 -16.56 63.35
CA LEU A 167 57.77 -17.69 64.21
C LEU A 167 58.80 -18.58 63.51
N MET A 168 58.65 -18.83 62.21
CA MET A 168 59.62 -19.58 61.43
C MET A 168 60.97 -18.86 61.37
N ASP A 169 60.97 -17.54 61.17
CA ASP A 169 62.19 -16.73 61.16
C ASP A 169 62.87 -16.76 62.54
N MET A 170 62.09 -16.64 63.63
CA MET A 170 62.61 -16.78 65.00
C MET A 170 63.22 -18.15 65.27
N LEU A 171 62.55 -19.24 64.86
CA LEU A 171 63.08 -20.60 64.99
C LEU A 171 64.33 -20.82 64.14
N THR A 172 64.42 -20.17 62.99
CA THR A 172 65.60 -20.23 62.12
C THR A 172 66.78 -19.53 62.78
N VAL A 173 66.57 -18.36 63.39
CA VAL A 173 67.60 -17.67 64.18
C VAL A 173 68.03 -18.52 65.39
N ASP A 174 67.10 -19.10 66.14
CA ASP A 174 67.43 -19.97 67.28
C ASP A 174 68.27 -21.18 66.83
N LYS A 175 67.94 -21.77 65.67
CA LYS A 175 68.74 -22.83 65.05
C LYS A 175 70.14 -22.34 64.67
N GLU A 176 70.26 -21.21 63.97
CA GLU A 176 71.56 -20.63 63.58
C GLU A 176 72.43 -20.35 64.80
N THR A 177 71.87 -19.75 65.87
CA THR A 177 72.64 -19.51 67.10
C THR A 177 73.02 -20.80 67.84
N ALA A 178 72.24 -21.87 67.72
CA ALA A 178 72.59 -23.18 68.26
C ALA A 178 73.70 -23.85 67.44
N GLU A 179 73.66 -23.72 66.12
CA GLU A 179 74.72 -24.20 65.21
C GLU A 179 76.03 -23.45 65.46
N GLU A 180 76.03 -22.13 65.59
CA GLU A 180 77.22 -21.35 65.96
C GLU A 180 77.81 -21.78 67.33
N LYS A 181 76.95 -22.06 68.32
CA LYS A 181 77.40 -22.57 69.63
C LYS A 181 78.02 -23.96 69.49
N LEU A 182 77.41 -24.86 68.72
CA LEU A 182 77.96 -26.19 68.47
C LEU A 182 79.31 -26.11 67.74
N GLU A 183 79.43 -25.26 66.73
CA GLU A 183 80.68 -25.00 66.03
C GLU A 183 81.76 -24.43 66.97
N SER A 184 81.39 -23.50 67.85
CA SER A 184 82.33 -22.95 68.84
C SER A 184 82.82 -24.02 69.83
N ILE A 185 81.93 -24.89 70.33
CA ILE A 185 82.30 -25.98 71.24
C ILE A 185 83.17 -27.00 70.50
N ALA A 186 82.83 -27.34 69.26
CA ALA A 186 83.63 -28.23 68.43
C ALA A 186 85.05 -27.68 68.23
N GLN A 187 85.18 -26.39 67.88
CA GLN A 187 86.49 -25.72 67.78
C GLN A 187 87.27 -25.77 69.10
N THR A 188 86.63 -25.51 70.24
CA THR A 188 87.33 -25.63 71.54
C THR A 188 87.75 -27.07 71.85
N SER A 189 86.90 -28.06 71.54
CA SER A 189 87.23 -29.48 71.71
C SER A 189 88.41 -29.89 70.82
N ASP A 190 88.49 -29.37 69.60
CA ASP A 190 89.60 -29.65 68.69
C ASP A 190 90.90 -29.00 69.19
N SER A 191 90.84 -27.75 69.66
CA SER A 191 92.02 -27.10 70.28
C SER A 191 92.53 -27.86 71.52
N LEU A 192 91.63 -28.34 72.39
CA LEU A 192 92.00 -29.17 73.55
C LEU A 192 92.56 -30.53 73.15
N ARG A 193 92.08 -31.12 72.04
CA ARG A 193 92.64 -32.36 71.48
C ARG A 193 94.06 -32.13 70.99
N GLU A 194 94.32 -31.03 70.27
CA GLU A 194 95.67 -30.67 69.80
C GLU A 194 96.64 -30.51 70.99
N GLU A 195 96.26 -29.75 72.02
CA GLU A 195 97.06 -29.59 73.24
C GLU A 195 97.35 -30.93 73.95
N LEU A 196 96.38 -31.85 73.95
CA LEU A 196 96.52 -33.17 74.56
C LEU A 196 97.45 -34.09 73.77
N GLU A 197 97.43 -34.03 72.44
CA GLU A 197 98.39 -34.77 71.59
C GLU A 197 99.83 -34.24 71.73
N GLU A 198 100.01 -32.92 71.88
CA GLU A 198 101.32 -32.32 72.21
C GLU A 198 101.85 -32.78 73.59
N ALA A 199 100.98 -32.85 74.60
CA ALA A 199 101.35 -33.34 75.92
C ALA A 199 101.69 -34.84 75.92
N LYS A 200 100.95 -35.68 75.18
CA LYS A 200 101.21 -37.11 75.05
C LYS A 200 102.57 -37.41 74.41
N THR A 201 102.86 -36.74 73.29
CA THR A 201 104.15 -36.89 72.60
C THR A 201 105.33 -36.47 73.49
N SER A 202 105.15 -35.42 74.30
CA SER A 202 106.13 -35.01 75.30
C SER A 202 106.42 -36.10 76.34
N LEU A 203 105.42 -36.87 76.76
CA LEU A 203 105.53 -37.92 77.79
C LEU A 203 106.21 -39.19 77.26
N GLU A 204 106.00 -39.56 75.99
CA GLU A 204 106.69 -40.68 75.33
C GLU A 204 108.20 -40.46 75.26
N VAL A 205 108.66 -39.22 75.06
CA VAL A 205 110.08 -38.87 75.05
C VAL A 205 110.74 -39.19 76.40
N TYR A 206 110.08 -38.88 77.52
CA TYR A 206 110.64 -39.14 78.86
C TYR A 206 110.70 -40.63 79.23
N LYS A 207 109.74 -41.45 78.79
CA LYS A 207 109.72 -42.89 79.10
C LYS A 207 110.79 -43.70 78.36
N SER A 208 111.32 -43.19 77.25
CA SER A 208 112.41 -43.84 76.52
C SER A 208 113.81 -43.68 77.16
N ALA A 209 113.94 -42.89 78.23
CA ALA A 209 115.24 -42.43 78.76
C ALA A 209 115.74 -43.12 80.06
N GLY A 210 115.08 -44.13 80.62
CA GLY A 210 115.56 -44.76 81.87
C GLY A 210 115.16 -46.21 82.07
N ASP A 211 116.11 -47.14 81.91
CA ASP A 211 116.12 -48.46 82.59
C ASP A 211 117.47 -49.20 82.44
N HIS A 212 118.21 -49.42 83.54
CA HIS A 212 119.25 -50.47 83.71
C HIS A 212 119.68 -50.69 85.18
N SER A 213 119.83 -51.98 85.57
CA SER A 213 120.71 -52.60 86.62
C SER A 213 120.14 -52.85 88.05
N ALA A 214 120.47 -53.90 88.84
CA ALA A 214 120.75 -55.36 88.75
C ALA A 214 121.26 -55.91 90.13
N LEU A 215 121.00 -57.21 90.46
CA LEU A 215 121.80 -58.23 91.25
C LEU A 215 122.10 -58.05 92.77
N LEU A 216 122.49 -59.03 93.65
CA LEU A 216 122.35 -60.50 93.87
C LEU A 216 123.24 -60.93 95.12
N SER A 217 122.96 -62.08 95.77
CA SER A 217 123.92 -63.08 96.40
C SER A 217 124.72 -62.79 97.72
N ASP A 218 125.37 -63.69 98.50
CA ASP A 218 125.19 -65.08 99.07
C ASP A 218 126.46 -65.53 99.92
N ASN A 219 126.34 -66.36 100.99
CA ASN A 219 127.26 -67.43 101.59
C ASN A 219 128.66 -67.17 102.33
N PRO A 220 129.43 -68.15 102.97
CA PRO A 220 129.30 -68.88 104.30
C PRO A 220 130.61 -69.20 105.19
N ASP A 221 130.43 -69.81 106.41
CA ASP A 221 131.18 -70.76 107.35
C ASP A 221 132.73 -70.73 107.69
N SER A 222 133.33 -71.13 108.87
CA SER A 222 133.14 -72.27 109.84
C SER A 222 133.96 -72.20 111.20
N ALA A 223 133.43 -72.84 112.27
CA ALA A 223 134.08 -73.66 113.35
C ALA A 223 134.80 -73.09 114.60
N THR A 224 134.69 -73.59 115.85
CA THR A 224 133.77 -74.48 116.61
C THR A 224 134.04 -74.36 118.14
N VAL A 225 134.48 -73.21 118.66
CA VAL A 225 134.01 -72.68 119.98
C VAL A 225 132.91 -71.63 119.72
N LEU A 226 132.92 -71.13 118.47
CA LEU A 226 131.74 -70.96 117.66
C LEU A 226 130.69 -72.04 117.97
N GLN A 227 130.88 -73.35 118.03
CA GLN A 227 129.77 -74.34 118.11
C GLN A 227 128.71 -74.15 119.22
N TYR A 228 129.03 -73.55 120.37
CA TYR A 228 128.04 -73.21 121.41
C TYR A 228 127.48 -71.78 121.23
N ILE A 229 128.31 -70.82 120.85
CA ILE A 229 127.91 -69.48 120.34
C ILE A 229 127.23 -69.57 118.97
N GLN A 230 127.33 -70.70 118.27
CA GLN A 230 126.88 -71.06 116.91
C GLN A 230 125.71 -72.01 117.06
N LEU A 231 125.51 -72.69 118.18
CA LEU A 231 124.21 -73.23 118.58
C LEU A 231 123.30 -72.11 119.11
N GLN A 232 123.86 -71.11 119.78
CA GLN A 232 123.14 -69.90 120.19
C GLN A 232 122.92 -68.96 119.00
N LYS A 233 123.92 -68.73 118.13
CA LYS A 233 123.76 -68.08 116.81
C LYS A 233 123.01 -68.93 115.80
N GLN A 234 122.96 -70.26 115.88
CA GLN A 234 122.06 -71.08 115.04
C GLN A 234 120.66 -71.03 115.58
N ASN A 235 120.44 -70.96 116.90
CA ASN A 235 119.11 -70.72 117.46
C ASN A 235 118.65 -69.28 117.19
N GLU A 236 119.54 -68.29 117.23
CA GLU A 236 119.25 -66.91 116.81
C GLU A 236 119.10 -66.82 115.29
N ARG A 237 119.95 -67.47 114.47
CA ARG A 237 119.75 -67.59 113.01
C ARG A 237 118.49 -68.36 112.66
N CYS A 238 118.11 -69.39 113.40
CA CYS A 238 116.86 -70.12 113.15
C CYS A 238 115.68 -69.29 113.61
N LYS A 239 115.77 -68.52 114.70
CA LYS A 239 114.74 -67.55 115.10
C LYS A 239 114.66 -66.37 114.13
N GLU A 240 115.77 -65.89 113.59
CA GLU A 240 115.86 -64.85 112.57
C GLU A 240 115.42 -65.37 111.21
N ALA A 241 115.78 -66.58 110.82
CA ALA A 241 115.30 -67.24 109.61
C ALA A 241 113.81 -67.58 109.73
N LEU A 242 113.31 -67.97 110.90
CA LEU A 242 111.88 -68.11 111.15
C LEU A 242 111.19 -66.74 111.18
N ARG A 243 111.85 -65.68 111.64
CA ARG A 243 111.30 -64.31 111.59
C ARG A 243 111.32 -63.75 110.18
N ILE A 244 112.35 -64.03 109.38
CA ILE A 244 112.46 -63.66 107.96
C ILE A 244 111.48 -64.50 107.14
N LEU A 245 111.35 -65.81 107.40
CA LEU A 245 110.37 -66.67 106.75
C LEU A 245 108.95 -66.27 107.16
N ARG A 246 108.72 -65.91 108.42
CA ARG A 246 107.44 -65.34 108.86
C ARG A 246 107.18 -63.98 108.23
N ASN A 247 108.18 -63.10 108.13
CA ASN A 247 108.04 -61.79 107.51
C ASN A 247 107.86 -61.92 105.99
N ALA A 248 108.53 -62.86 105.34
CA ALA A 248 108.38 -63.18 103.92
C ALA A 248 107.05 -63.88 103.65
N SER A 249 106.60 -64.76 104.54
CA SER A 249 105.28 -65.38 104.49
C SER A 249 104.18 -64.34 104.72
N ALA A 250 104.35 -63.44 105.70
CA ALA A 250 103.43 -62.34 105.94
C ALA A 250 103.44 -61.33 104.78
N ALA A 251 104.60 -61.02 104.20
CA ALA A 251 104.73 -60.17 103.03
C ALA A 251 104.07 -60.80 101.79
N ASN A 252 104.28 -62.10 101.59
CA ASN A 252 103.63 -62.85 100.50
C ASN A 252 102.11 -62.94 100.73
N GLU A 253 101.65 -63.17 101.96
CA GLU A 253 100.23 -63.12 102.30
C GLU A 253 99.65 -61.73 102.06
N THR A 254 100.35 -60.65 102.42
CA THR A 254 99.89 -59.28 102.11
C THR A 254 99.85 -59.01 100.61
N GLN A 255 100.87 -59.43 99.85
CA GLN A 255 100.90 -59.27 98.39
C GLN A 255 99.82 -60.09 97.69
N LEU A 256 99.58 -61.33 98.14
CA LEU A 256 98.48 -62.14 97.62
C LEU A 256 97.13 -61.54 97.99
N ASN A 257 96.96 -61.02 99.20
CA ASN A 257 95.74 -60.32 99.59
C ASN A 257 95.53 -59.02 98.80
N GLU A 258 96.58 -58.25 98.51
CA GLU A 258 96.52 -57.09 97.62
C GLU A 258 96.15 -57.49 96.19
N LYS A 259 96.75 -58.56 95.67
CA LYS A 259 96.41 -59.09 94.35
C LYS A 259 94.98 -59.64 94.28
N ILE A 260 94.51 -60.31 95.33
CA ILE A 260 93.11 -60.75 95.45
C ILE A 260 92.20 -59.53 95.45
N LYS A 261 92.51 -58.48 96.22
CA LYS A 261 91.72 -57.24 96.22
C LYS A 261 91.71 -56.54 94.85
N LEU A 262 92.84 -56.51 94.15
CA LEU A 262 92.91 -55.95 92.80
C LEU A 262 92.07 -56.78 91.82
N LEU A 263 92.16 -58.12 91.87
CA LEU A 263 91.32 -59.00 91.04
C LEU A 263 89.83 -58.90 91.40
N GLU A 264 89.49 -58.73 92.68
CA GLU A 264 88.12 -58.47 93.13
C GLU A 264 87.61 -57.12 92.61
N GLN A 265 88.45 -56.07 92.64
CA GLN A 265 88.12 -54.77 92.06
C GLN A 265 87.98 -54.84 90.53
N GLU A 266 88.88 -55.52 89.82
CA GLU A 266 88.78 -55.75 88.39
C GLU A 266 87.54 -56.57 88.02
N ALA A 267 87.17 -57.57 88.83
CA ALA A 267 85.95 -58.35 88.64
C ALA A 267 84.69 -57.50 88.86
N LEU A 268 84.69 -56.59 89.85
CA LEU A 268 83.60 -55.64 90.06
C LEU A 268 83.50 -54.65 88.90
N LEU A 269 84.61 -54.07 88.45
CA LEU A 269 84.63 -53.17 87.29
C LEU A 269 84.18 -53.87 86.00
N ALA A 270 84.59 -55.13 85.79
CA ALA A 270 84.12 -55.93 84.66
C ALA A 270 82.61 -56.21 84.75
N HIS A 271 82.08 -56.41 85.96
CA HIS A 271 80.64 -56.57 86.15
C HIS A 271 79.88 -55.27 85.89
N GLU A 272 80.36 -54.13 86.39
CA GLU A 272 79.80 -52.80 86.10
C GLU A 272 79.84 -52.47 84.60
N GLN A 273 80.91 -52.85 83.91
CA GLN A 273 81.02 -52.72 82.46
C GLN A 273 80.04 -53.64 81.71
N LEU A 274 79.82 -54.86 82.21
CA LEU A 274 78.85 -55.79 81.63
C LEU A 274 77.43 -55.25 81.82
N ASP A 275 77.10 -54.75 83.01
CA ASP A 275 75.81 -54.13 83.31
C ASP A 275 75.57 -52.89 82.42
N GLY A 276 76.59 -52.03 82.24
CA GLY A 276 76.52 -50.90 81.33
C GLY A 276 76.40 -51.30 79.85
N TYR A 277 77.02 -52.41 79.44
CA TYR A 277 76.87 -52.97 78.09
C TYR A 277 75.45 -53.51 77.87
N ASP A 278 74.89 -54.20 78.86
CA ASP A 278 73.53 -54.72 78.80
C ASP A 278 72.49 -53.59 78.77
N GLU A 279 72.67 -52.53 79.56
CA GLU A 279 71.85 -51.32 79.47
C GLU A 279 71.95 -50.63 78.11
N LEU A 280 73.16 -50.51 77.56
CA LEU A 280 73.36 -49.89 76.24
C LEU A 280 72.72 -50.74 75.14
N LYS A 281 72.81 -52.06 75.26
CA LYS A 281 72.18 -53.01 74.34
C LYS A 281 70.66 -52.95 74.44
N GLU A 282 70.10 -52.81 75.63
CA GLU A 282 68.65 -52.59 75.80
C GLU A 282 68.21 -51.27 75.16
N LYS A 283 68.93 -50.17 75.40
CA LYS A 283 68.65 -48.88 74.75
C LYS A 283 68.78 -48.97 73.24
N MET A 284 69.75 -49.73 72.72
CA MET A 284 69.92 -49.98 71.29
C MET A 284 68.73 -50.75 70.72
N LEU A 285 68.28 -51.84 71.37
CA LEU A 285 67.10 -52.59 70.95
C LEU A 285 65.84 -51.73 70.98
N VAL A 286 65.66 -50.92 72.02
CA VAL A 286 64.52 -49.98 72.10
C VAL A 286 64.60 -48.97 70.96
N ALA A 287 65.76 -48.39 70.68
CA ALA A 287 65.93 -47.47 69.55
C ALA A 287 65.66 -48.16 68.19
N GLU A 288 66.09 -49.41 68.01
CA GLU A 288 65.80 -50.21 66.81
C GLU A 288 64.29 -50.42 66.63
N THR A 289 63.56 -50.80 67.69
CA THR A 289 62.09 -50.92 67.63
C THR A 289 61.41 -49.58 67.34
N HIS A 290 61.91 -48.45 67.88
CA HIS A 290 61.38 -47.13 67.55
C HIS A 290 61.64 -46.75 66.09
N ILE A 291 62.80 -47.13 65.54
CA ILE A 291 63.10 -46.93 64.12
C ILE A 291 62.16 -47.76 63.25
N GLU A 292 61.86 -49.00 63.65
CA GLU A 292 60.89 -49.85 62.95
C GLU A 292 59.48 -49.23 63.01
N ASP A 293 59.01 -48.79 64.17
CA ASP A 293 57.72 -48.10 64.32
C ASP A 293 57.63 -46.81 63.50
N LEU A 294 58.72 -46.02 63.46
CA LEU A 294 58.78 -44.79 62.65
C LEU A 294 58.79 -45.09 61.15
N LYS A 295 59.40 -46.21 60.72
CA LYS A 295 59.35 -46.66 59.32
C LYS A 295 57.94 -47.10 58.94
N GLU A 296 57.25 -47.88 59.79
CA GLU A 296 55.87 -48.28 59.53
C GLU A 296 54.95 -47.05 59.42
N ARG A 297 55.10 -46.06 60.31
CA ARG A 297 54.34 -44.80 60.21
C ARG A 297 54.68 -43.99 58.97
N LEU A 298 55.94 -44.02 58.53
CA LEU A 298 56.35 -43.37 57.29
C LEU A 298 55.72 -44.07 56.08
N ASP A 299 55.70 -45.40 56.06
CA ASP A 299 55.06 -46.18 55.00
C ASP A 299 53.55 -45.94 54.95
N ASP A 300 52.87 -45.87 56.10
CA ASP A 300 51.46 -45.49 56.20
C ASP A 300 51.21 -44.05 55.70
N ALA A 301 52.09 -43.11 56.04
CA ALA A 301 52.00 -41.72 55.58
C ALA A 301 52.21 -41.61 54.07
N LEU A 302 53.16 -42.36 53.51
CA LEU A 302 53.40 -42.45 52.06
C LEU A 302 52.18 -43.07 51.34
N GLY A 303 51.58 -44.12 51.88
CA GLY A 303 50.36 -44.71 51.33
C GLY A 303 49.16 -43.76 51.38
N ALA A 304 49.05 -42.95 52.44
CA ALA A 304 48.04 -41.90 52.53
C ALA A 304 48.29 -40.77 51.51
N GLU A 305 49.55 -40.39 51.29
CA GLU A 305 49.95 -39.41 50.26
C GLU A 305 49.60 -39.90 48.86
N GLU A 306 49.93 -41.15 48.50
CA GLU A 306 49.54 -41.75 47.21
C GLU A 306 48.01 -41.79 47.04
N MET A 307 47.27 -42.06 48.11
CA MET A 307 45.80 -42.00 48.08
C MET A 307 45.29 -40.57 47.87
N ILE A 308 45.89 -39.58 48.53
CA ILE A 308 45.56 -38.17 48.35
C ILE A 308 45.90 -37.72 46.93
N GLU A 309 47.04 -38.12 46.37
CA GLU A 309 47.44 -37.82 44.99
C GLU A 309 46.44 -38.42 43.99
N THR A 310 46.10 -39.70 44.13
CA THR A 310 45.11 -40.33 43.25
C THR A 310 43.72 -39.71 43.38
N LEU A 311 43.30 -39.35 44.60
CA LEU A 311 42.03 -38.64 44.84
C LEU A 311 42.04 -37.22 44.28
N THR A 312 43.15 -36.49 44.39
CA THR A 312 43.28 -35.14 43.85
C THR A 312 43.28 -35.15 42.33
N VAL A 313 44.02 -36.06 41.68
CA VAL A 313 43.94 -36.27 40.23
C VAL A 313 42.52 -36.60 39.80
N ARG A 314 41.85 -37.53 40.49
CA ARG A 314 40.46 -37.87 40.20
C ARG A 314 39.50 -36.69 40.42
N ASN A 315 39.75 -35.87 41.43
CA ASN A 315 38.96 -34.68 41.71
C ASN A 315 39.14 -33.62 40.61
N LEU A 316 40.38 -33.41 40.16
CA LEU A 316 40.68 -32.53 39.02
C LEU A 316 40.02 -33.03 37.74
N ASP A 317 40.09 -34.33 37.43
CA ASP A 317 39.43 -34.91 36.26
C ASP A 317 37.90 -34.74 36.31
N LEU A 318 37.30 -34.94 37.49
CA LEU A 318 35.87 -34.74 37.69
C LEU A 318 35.49 -33.26 37.58
N ASN A 319 36.28 -32.35 38.13
CA ASN A 319 36.05 -30.91 37.99
C ASN A 319 36.17 -30.46 36.54
N ASN A 320 37.23 -30.86 35.83
CA ASN A 320 37.36 -30.62 34.39
C ASN A 320 36.14 -31.14 33.64
N LYS A 321 35.63 -32.33 34.00
CA LYS A 321 34.45 -32.87 33.35
C LYS A 321 33.18 -32.07 33.66
N VAL A 322 33.05 -31.58 34.89
CA VAL A 322 31.95 -30.70 35.29
C VAL A 322 32.01 -29.38 34.53
N GLU A 323 33.19 -28.76 34.40
CA GLU A 323 33.38 -27.52 33.65
C GLU A 323 33.06 -27.72 32.15
N GLU A 324 33.51 -28.82 31.55
CA GLU A 324 33.14 -29.19 30.17
C GLU A 324 31.62 -29.32 30.02
N LEU A 325 30.95 -30.02 30.95
CA LEU A 325 29.51 -30.21 30.90
C LEU A 325 28.75 -28.89 31.13
N GLN A 326 29.25 -28.02 32.01
CA GLN A 326 28.70 -26.69 32.24
C GLN A 326 28.83 -25.84 30.97
N SER A 327 29.99 -25.83 30.31
CA SER A 327 30.17 -25.13 29.03
C SER A 327 29.24 -25.68 27.94
N VAL A 328 29.04 -27.00 27.87
CA VAL A 328 28.08 -27.61 26.93
C VAL A 328 26.65 -27.18 27.25
N VAL A 329 26.27 -27.13 28.54
CA VAL A 329 24.95 -26.67 28.97
C VAL A 329 24.73 -25.20 28.60
N GLU A 330 25.68 -24.31 28.88
CA GLU A 330 25.61 -22.89 28.49
C GLU A 330 25.45 -22.73 26.97
N ASN A 331 26.19 -23.49 26.18
CA ASN A 331 26.06 -23.48 24.71
C ASN A 331 24.69 -23.98 24.25
N LEU A 332 24.14 -25.02 24.89
CA LEU A 332 22.81 -25.53 24.59
C LEU A 332 21.71 -24.55 25.02
N GLU A 333 21.86 -23.90 26.16
CA GLU A 333 20.95 -22.85 26.63
C GLU A 333 20.94 -21.66 25.67
N ALA A 334 22.12 -21.18 25.23
CA ALA A 334 22.21 -20.14 24.21
C ALA A 334 21.56 -20.55 22.88
N LEU A 335 21.73 -21.80 22.45
CA LEU A 335 21.04 -22.32 21.26
C LEU A 335 19.52 -22.41 21.47
N CYS A 336 19.06 -22.77 22.66
CA CYS A 336 17.65 -22.78 23.02
C CYS A 336 17.06 -21.36 23.04
N GLU A 337 17.77 -20.37 23.57
CA GLU A 337 17.37 -18.96 23.54
C GLU A 337 17.22 -18.47 22.11
N VAL A 338 18.23 -18.68 21.26
CA VAL A 338 18.16 -18.31 19.83
C VAL A 338 17.02 -19.04 19.13
N ASN A 339 16.79 -20.33 19.43
CA ASN A 339 15.67 -21.05 18.84
C ASN A 339 14.32 -20.48 19.29
N ASN A 340 14.17 -20.12 20.57
CA ASN A 340 12.95 -19.49 21.09
C ASN A 340 12.71 -18.11 20.44
N GLU A 341 13.75 -17.28 20.30
CA GLU A 341 13.65 -16.01 19.59
C GLU A 341 13.23 -16.19 18.13
N MET A 342 13.78 -17.22 17.46
CA MET A 342 13.39 -17.56 16.09
C MET A 342 11.96 -18.10 16.00
N GLU A 343 11.47 -18.82 17.01
CA GLU A 343 10.08 -19.27 17.10
C GLU A 343 9.13 -18.10 17.33
N ASP A 344 9.48 -17.16 18.19
CA ASP A 344 8.72 -15.93 18.43
C ASP A 344 8.64 -15.08 17.15
N ALA A 345 9.77 -14.91 16.44
CA ALA A 345 9.80 -14.21 15.16
C ALA A 345 8.90 -14.89 14.11
N ARG A 346 8.96 -16.22 14.02
CA ARG A 346 8.06 -16.99 13.12
C ARG A 346 6.59 -16.84 13.53
N ALA A 347 6.29 -16.86 14.81
CA ALA A 347 4.93 -16.69 15.32
C ALA A 347 4.39 -15.28 15.01
N ASP A 348 5.22 -14.25 15.09
CA ASP A 348 4.85 -12.88 14.72
C ASP A 348 4.68 -12.71 13.20
N ASP A 349 5.57 -13.27 12.39
CA ASP A 349 5.41 -13.31 10.93
C ASP A 349 4.10 -14.02 10.54
N GLU A 350 3.79 -15.13 11.20
CA GLU A 350 2.52 -15.85 10.98
C GLU A 350 1.31 -14.99 11.35
N LYS A 351 1.35 -14.27 12.48
CA LYS A 351 0.26 -13.34 12.86
C LYS A 351 0.09 -12.23 11.82
N VAL A 352 1.18 -11.67 11.29
CA VAL A 352 1.14 -10.63 10.26
C VAL A 352 0.52 -11.18 8.97
N LEU A 353 0.95 -12.38 8.53
CA LEU A 353 0.38 -13.03 7.35
C LEU A 353 -1.10 -13.37 7.53
N ARG A 354 -1.50 -13.87 8.70
CA ARG A 354 -2.91 -14.12 9.03
C ARG A 354 -3.74 -12.83 8.99
N ALA A 355 -3.24 -11.73 9.55
CA ALA A 355 -3.90 -10.44 9.51
C ALA A 355 -4.04 -9.90 8.06
N GLU A 356 -3.04 -10.09 7.22
CA GLU A 356 -3.11 -9.72 5.79
C GLU A 356 -4.12 -10.59 5.03
N ILE A 357 -4.18 -11.89 5.32
CA ILE A 357 -5.21 -12.79 4.76
C ILE A 357 -6.61 -12.34 5.18
N GLU A 358 -6.83 -12.01 6.44
CA GLU A 358 -8.12 -11.48 6.92
C GLU A 358 -8.49 -10.17 6.23
N ARG A 359 -7.53 -9.24 6.12
CA ARG A 359 -7.72 -7.97 5.40
C ARG A 359 -8.10 -8.19 3.95
N LEU A 360 -7.38 -9.07 3.24
CA LEU A 360 -7.69 -9.43 1.85
C LEU A 360 -9.04 -10.12 1.73
N THR A 361 -9.40 -10.97 2.68
CA THR A 361 -10.69 -11.67 2.72
C THR A 361 -11.86 -10.68 2.87
N VAL A 362 -11.70 -9.66 3.72
CA VAL A 362 -12.69 -8.56 3.84
C VAL A 362 -12.82 -7.80 2.52
N VAL A 363 -11.70 -7.43 1.89
CA VAL A 363 -11.70 -6.72 0.60
C VAL A 363 -12.37 -7.56 -0.50
N ILE A 364 -12.09 -8.86 -0.55
CA ILE A 364 -12.73 -9.78 -1.49
C ILE A 364 -14.24 -9.83 -1.20
N GLY A 365 -14.64 -9.99 0.05
CA GLY A 365 -16.06 -9.99 0.44
C GLY A 365 -16.81 -8.72 0.02
N ASP A 366 -16.19 -7.54 0.19
CA ASP A 366 -16.78 -6.27 -0.23
C ASP A 366 -16.86 -6.12 -1.76
N ARG A 367 -15.86 -6.62 -2.49
CA ARG A 367 -15.90 -6.68 -3.96
C ARG A 367 -16.98 -7.62 -4.44
N THR A 368 -17.13 -8.80 -3.85
CA THR A 368 -18.21 -9.75 -4.18
C THR A 368 -19.58 -9.11 -3.93
N ARG A 369 -19.81 -8.49 -2.76
CA ARG A 369 -21.05 -7.75 -2.50
C ARG A 369 -21.33 -6.64 -3.51
N ARG A 370 -20.28 -5.99 -4.03
CA ARG A 370 -20.43 -4.96 -5.07
C ARG A 370 -20.76 -5.57 -6.42
N ILE A 371 -20.18 -6.72 -6.76
CA ILE A 371 -20.54 -7.50 -7.95
C ILE A 371 -22.01 -7.91 -7.85
N ASP A 372 -22.44 -8.50 -6.73
CA ASP A 372 -23.84 -8.93 -6.53
C ASP A 372 -24.83 -7.77 -6.76
N LYS A 373 -24.54 -6.57 -6.24
CA LYS A 373 -25.37 -5.38 -6.46
C LYS A 373 -25.41 -4.92 -7.92
N LEU A 374 -24.29 -5.04 -8.63
CA LEU A 374 -24.24 -4.70 -10.06
C LEU A 374 -24.97 -5.74 -10.90
N GLU A 375 -24.86 -7.02 -10.54
CA GLU A 375 -25.60 -8.12 -11.17
C GLU A 375 -27.11 -7.98 -10.96
N GLU A 376 -27.57 -7.63 -9.76
CA GLU A 376 -28.97 -7.29 -9.47
C GLU A 376 -29.45 -6.13 -10.34
N ALA A 377 -28.68 -5.03 -10.41
CA ALA A 377 -29.02 -3.90 -11.28
C ALA A 377 -29.06 -4.30 -12.77
N VAL A 378 -28.16 -5.16 -13.24
CA VAL A 378 -28.18 -5.69 -14.61
C VAL A 378 -29.43 -6.55 -14.84
N ALA A 379 -29.82 -7.39 -13.89
CA ALA A 379 -31.03 -8.19 -13.98
C ALA A 379 -32.28 -7.29 -14.08
N ASP A 380 -32.36 -6.22 -13.29
CA ASP A 380 -33.43 -5.23 -13.36
C ASP A 380 -33.47 -4.53 -14.73
N TYR A 381 -32.30 -4.12 -15.25
CA TYR A 381 -32.23 -3.52 -16.59
C TYR A 381 -32.64 -4.52 -17.68
N GLN A 382 -32.25 -5.79 -17.58
CA GLN A 382 -32.67 -6.82 -18.52
C GLN A 382 -34.18 -7.05 -18.47
N PHE A 383 -34.77 -7.09 -17.26
CA PHE A 383 -36.21 -7.19 -17.07
C PHE A 383 -36.96 -5.99 -17.68
N ASN A 384 -36.48 -4.77 -17.44
CA ASN A 384 -37.04 -3.56 -18.03
C ASN A 384 -36.92 -3.57 -19.56
N ILE A 385 -35.77 -3.96 -20.11
CA ILE A 385 -35.60 -4.13 -21.57
C ILE A 385 -36.56 -5.18 -22.12
N GLY A 386 -36.79 -6.28 -21.40
CA GLY A 386 -37.79 -7.28 -21.74
C GLY A 386 -39.19 -6.67 -21.87
N GLN A 387 -39.64 -5.93 -20.85
CA GLN A 387 -40.92 -5.22 -20.90
C GLN A 387 -41.02 -4.21 -22.05
N TYR A 388 -39.94 -3.46 -22.32
CA TYR A 388 -39.92 -2.55 -23.48
C TYR A 388 -40.01 -3.31 -24.80
N ARG A 389 -39.37 -4.48 -24.92
CA ARG A 389 -39.48 -5.34 -26.10
C ARG A 389 -40.89 -5.89 -26.27
N ASP A 390 -41.51 -6.35 -25.19
CA ASP A 390 -42.89 -6.85 -25.22
C ASP A 390 -43.88 -5.73 -25.55
N LEU A 391 -43.68 -4.54 -24.99
CA LEU A 391 -44.48 -3.36 -25.33
C LEU A 391 -44.33 -3.01 -26.82
N VAL A 392 -43.09 -2.93 -27.33
CA VAL A 392 -42.86 -2.66 -28.76
C VAL A 392 -43.45 -3.76 -29.63
N ALA A 393 -43.34 -5.03 -29.24
CA ALA A 393 -43.95 -6.15 -29.94
C ALA A 393 -45.48 -6.05 -29.93
N SER A 394 -46.09 -5.66 -28.80
CA SER A 394 -47.54 -5.43 -28.71
C SER A 394 -47.98 -4.27 -29.61
N GLN A 395 -47.23 -3.15 -29.63
CA GLN A 395 -47.51 -2.03 -30.52
C GLN A 395 -47.32 -2.40 -32.00
N GLN A 396 -46.32 -3.21 -32.33
CA GLN A 396 -46.11 -3.72 -33.68
C GLN A 396 -47.23 -4.68 -34.08
N ALA A 397 -47.68 -5.56 -33.18
CA ALA A 397 -48.81 -6.44 -33.39
C ALA A 397 -50.12 -5.64 -33.55
N ASP A 398 -50.33 -4.58 -32.77
CA ASP A 398 -51.47 -3.68 -32.91
C ASP A 398 -51.43 -2.92 -34.24
N LEU A 399 -50.26 -2.44 -34.67
CA LEU A 399 -50.08 -1.84 -35.99
C LEU A 399 -50.32 -2.85 -37.11
N GLN A 400 -49.90 -4.09 -36.92
CA GLN A 400 -50.12 -5.16 -37.89
C GLN A 400 -51.61 -5.55 -37.92
N ASN A 401 -52.28 -5.67 -36.78
CA ASN A 401 -53.71 -5.91 -36.66
C ASN A 401 -54.51 -4.74 -37.25
N LEU A 402 -54.08 -3.49 -37.06
CA LEU A 402 -54.66 -2.31 -37.70
C LEU A 402 -54.46 -2.38 -39.21
N ARG A 403 -53.27 -2.73 -39.70
CA ARG A 403 -53.01 -2.91 -41.13
C ARG A 403 -53.78 -4.09 -41.72
N GLU A 404 -53.95 -5.18 -41.00
CA GLU A 404 -54.73 -6.35 -41.40
C GLU A 404 -56.23 -6.06 -41.33
N SER A 405 -56.68 -5.27 -40.34
CA SER A 405 -58.03 -4.73 -40.27
C SER A 405 -58.27 -3.75 -41.42
N GLU A 406 -57.34 -2.85 -41.71
CA GLU A 406 -57.37 -1.98 -42.87
C GLU A 406 -57.30 -2.78 -44.17
N HIS A 407 -56.56 -3.89 -44.23
CA HIS A 407 -56.44 -4.73 -45.42
C HIS A 407 -57.67 -5.60 -45.63
N THR A 408 -58.30 -6.12 -44.56
CA THR A 408 -59.55 -6.88 -44.62
C THR A 408 -60.75 -5.96 -44.81
N GLN A 409 -60.72 -4.76 -44.25
CA GLN A 409 -61.63 -3.67 -44.55
C GLN A 409 -61.40 -3.16 -45.97
N ALA A 410 -60.16 -3.07 -46.46
CA ALA A 410 -59.83 -2.75 -47.85
C ALA A 410 -60.13 -3.91 -48.80
N SER A 411 -60.17 -5.17 -48.35
CA SER A 411 -60.52 -6.35 -49.15
C SER A 411 -62.04 -6.53 -49.25
N ARG A 412 -62.78 -6.37 -48.14
CA ARG A 412 -64.24 -6.17 -48.15
C ARG A 412 -64.59 -4.93 -48.97
N ALA A 413 -63.86 -3.85 -48.70
CA ALA A 413 -63.97 -2.65 -49.47
C ALA A 413 -63.37 -2.80 -50.85
N ALA A 414 -62.66 -3.87 -51.29
CA ALA A 414 -62.13 -4.20 -52.65
C ALA A 414 -63.01 -5.15 -53.44
N SER A 415 -63.85 -5.93 -52.76
CA SER A 415 -65.10 -6.38 -53.36
C SER A 415 -66.02 -5.18 -53.65
N GLU A 416 -66.06 -4.19 -52.75
CA GLU A 416 -66.68 -2.88 -53.00
C GLU A 416 -65.73 -1.90 -53.74
N SER A 417 -64.42 -2.19 -53.85
CA SER A 417 -63.31 -1.34 -54.38
C SER A 417 -62.86 -1.84 -55.72
N SER A 418 -63.36 -2.93 -56.28
CA SER A 418 -63.46 -3.01 -57.74
C SER A 418 -64.30 -1.82 -58.24
N LYS A 419 -65.38 -1.47 -57.52
CA LYS A 419 -66.21 -0.29 -57.79
C LYS A 419 -65.62 1.00 -57.19
N ALA A 420 -64.99 0.94 -56.02
CA ALA A 420 -64.33 2.07 -55.35
C ALA A 420 -62.86 2.36 -55.76
N GLN A 421 -62.16 1.50 -56.52
CA GLN A 421 -60.81 1.72 -57.08
C GLN A 421 -60.90 2.42 -58.44
N GLU A 422 -61.99 2.19 -59.19
CA GLU A 422 -62.43 3.12 -60.23
C GLU A 422 -62.75 4.50 -59.63
N MET A 423 -63.36 4.55 -58.44
CA MET A 423 -63.62 5.81 -57.73
C MET A 423 -62.36 6.43 -57.10
N LEU A 424 -61.41 5.64 -56.60
CA LEU A 424 -60.17 6.12 -55.97
C LEU A 424 -59.14 6.57 -57.02
N SER A 425 -59.05 5.88 -58.15
CA SER A 425 -58.26 6.37 -59.28
C SER A 425 -58.86 7.65 -59.87
N ARG A 426 -60.20 7.78 -59.89
CA ARG A 426 -60.87 9.07 -60.10
C ARG A 426 -60.56 10.07 -59.00
N ASN A 427 -60.55 9.68 -57.72
CA ASN A 427 -60.32 10.57 -56.59
C ASN A 427 -58.88 11.11 -56.54
N LEU A 428 -57.87 10.28 -56.80
CA LEU A 428 -56.47 10.72 -56.94
C LEU A 428 -56.26 11.59 -58.19
N ARG A 429 -56.98 11.32 -59.28
CA ARG A 429 -57.03 12.23 -60.43
C ARG A 429 -57.72 13.55 -60.04
N LEU A 430 -58.78 13.52 -59.23
CA LEU A 430 -59.47 14.70 -58.73
C LEU A 430 -58.60 15.49 -57.74
N GLU A 431 -57.82 14.86 -56.87
CA GLU A 431 -56.91 15.55 -55.97
C GLU A 431 -55.71 16.15 -56.73
N SER A 432 -55.17 15.43 -57.71
CA SER A 432 -54.11 15.97 -58.57
C SER A 432 -54.59 17.08 -59.50
N THR A 433 -55.85 17.04 -59.98
CA THR A 433 -56.44 18.18 -60.69
C THR A 433 -56.80 19.31 -59.72
N MET A 434 -57.30 19.02 -58.52
CA MET A 434 -57.62 20.03 -57.51
C MET A 434 -56.36 20.78 -57.07
N THR A 435 -55.25 20.09 -56.84
CA THR A 435 -53.96 20.73 -56.49
C THR A 435 -53.43 21.58 -57.64
N LYS A 436 -53.52 21.10 -58.89
CA LYS A 436 -53.19 21.90 -60.08
C LYS A 436 -54.11 23.13 -60.22
N THR A 437 -55.41 22.99 -59.95
CA THR A 437 -56.37 24.09 -59.99
C THR A 437 -56.12 25.09 -58.87
N LYS A 438 -55.79 24.63 -57.66
CA LYS A 438 -55.38 25.50 -56.55
C LYS A 438 -54.10 26.26 -56.86
N ALA A 439 -53.08 25.61 -57.42
CA ALA A 439 -51.86 26.27 -57.87
C ALA A 439 -52.15 27.34 -58.92
N LYS A 440 -52.96 27.01 -59.95
CA LYS A 440 -53.41 28.00 -60.95
C LYS A 440 -54.25 29.12 -60.34
N ALA A 441 -55.06 28.84 -59.32
CA ALA A 441 -55.86 29.85 -58.63
C ALA A 441 -54.97 30.83 -57.86
N ILE A 442 -53.94 30.33 -57.17
CA ILE A 442 -52.92 31.15 -56.51
C ILE A 442 -52.16 31.98 -57.55
N ASP A 443 -51.73 31.38 -58.66
CA ASP A 443 -51.04 32.09 -59.74
C ASP A 443 -51.92 33.19 -60.38
N LEU A 444 -53.23 32.97 -60.47
CA LEU A 444 -54.18 33.98 -60.94
C LEU A 444 -54.40 35.09 -59.91
N GLU A 445 -54.41 34.76 -58.63
CA GLU A 445 -54.53 35.76 -57.55
C GLU A 445 -53.29 36.64 -57.49
N VAL A 446 -52.09 36.09 -57.64
CA VAL A 446 -50.84 36.85 -57.75
C VAL A 446 -50.86 37.77 -58.98
N ARG A 447 -51.23 37.26 -60.15
CA ARG A 447 -51.35 38.10 -61.36
C ARG A 447 -52.44 39.17 -61.24
N ARG A 448 -53.52 38.91 -60.49
CA ARG A 448 -54.55 39.89 -60.19
C ARG A 448 -53.97 41.00 -59.31
N LEU A 449 -53.22 40.66 -58.25
CA LEU A 449 -52.55 41.64 -57.40
C LEU A 449 -51.56 42.50 -58.20
N ASP A 450 -50.76 41.91 -59.09
CA ASP A 450 -49.84 42.67 -59.95
C ASP A 450 -50.60 43.66 -60.87
N ALA A 451 -51.75 43.25 -61.41
CA ALA A 451 -52.59 44.09 -62.24
C ALA A 451 -53.28 45.21 -61.44
N ASP A 452 -53.75 44.91 -60.23
CA ASP A 452 -54.36 45.88 -59.31
C ASP A 452 -53.32 46.93 -58.89
N GLN A 453 -52.10 46.51 -58.53
CA GLN A 453 -50.99 47.43 -58.22
C GLN A 453 -50.62 48.30 -59.43
N ALA A 454 -50.56 47.74 -60.65
CA ALA A 454 -50.31 48.53 -61.85
C ALA A 454 -51.43 49.57 -62.11
N ALA A 455 -52.69 49.21 -61.84
CA ALA A 455 -53.82 50.13 -61.95
C ALA A 455 -53.80 51.23 -60.87
N GLU A 456 -53.46 50.89 -59.62
CA GLU A 456 -53.27 51.86 -58.54
C GLU A 456 -52.13 52.83 -58.84
N LEU A 457 -50.99 52.33 -59.35
CA LEU A 457 -49.89 53.17 -59.80
C LEU A 457 -50.34 54.14 -60.90
N LEU A 458 -51.06 53.66 -61.93
CA LEU A 458 -51.60 54.53 -62.97
C LEU A 458 -52.59 55.57 -62.42
N THR A 459 -53.43 55.19 -61.45
CA THR A 459 -54.36 56.10 -60.77
C THR A 459 -53.60 57.16 -59.96
N MET A 460 -52.49 56.78 -59.33
CA MET A 460 -51.60 57.71 -58.63
C MET A 460 -50.87 58.67 -59.59
N TYR A 461 -50.56 58.20 -60.80
CA TYR A 461 -49.94 59.04 -61.85
C TYR A 461 -50.94 59.96 -62.55
N GLU A 462 -52.23 59.61 -62.56
CA GLU A 462 -53.32 60.34 -63.24
C GLU A 462 -53.33 61.87 -62.96
N PRO A 463 -53.17 62.36 -61.70
CA PRO A 463 -53.17 63.79 -61.39
C PRO A 463 -51.95 64.55 -61.92
N PHE A 464 -50.89 63.86 -62.33
CA PHE A 464 -49.68 64.46 -62.89
C PHE A 464 -49.78 64.66 -64.40
N LEU A 465 -50.82 64.13 -65.06
CA LEU A 465 -51.04 64.29 -66.50
C LEU A 465 -51.89 65.53 -66.82
N PRO A 466 -51.58 66.28 -67.90
CA PRO A 466 -52.38 67.43 -68.32
C PRO A 466 -53.81 67.08 -68.76
N ASP A 467 -54.77 67.99 -68.51
CA ASP A 467 -56.20 67.80 -68.86
C ASP A 467 -56.49 67.51 -70.36
N HIS A 468 -55.59 67.92 -71.28
CA HIS A 468 -55.74 67.65 -72.71
C HIS A 468 -55.52 66.16 -73.06
N PHE A 469 -54.73 65.45 -72.25
CA PHE A 469 -54.47 64.03 -72.40
C PHE A 469 -55.78 63.22 -72.33
N PHE A 470 -56.64 63.51 -71.34
CA PHE A 470 -57.87 62.74 -71.10
C PHE A 470 -58.92 62.87 -72.21
N LYS A 471 -58.93 63.98 -72.94
CA LYS A 471 -59.98 64.27 -73.93
C LYS A 471 -59.69 63.72 -75.33
N SER A 472 -58.42 63.48 -75.67
CA SER A 472 -58.05 63.15 -77.05
C SER A 472 -56.98 62.06 -77.12
N GLU A 473 -55.88 62.21 -76.37
CA GLU A 473 -54.75 61.28 -76.42
C GLU A 473 -55.07 59.95 -75.71
N SER A 474 -55.90 60.00 -74.67
CA SER A 474 -56.40 58.83 -73.94
C SER A 474 -57.23 57.90 -74.83
N GLU A 475 -58.04 58.47 -75.74
CA GLU A 475 -58.85 57.66 -76.67
C GLU A 475 -57.98 56.96 -77.72
N ALA A 476 -56.94 57.63 -78.23
CA ALA A 476 -55.97 57.05 -79.15
C ALA A 476 -55.15 55.91 -78.48
N LEU A 477 -54.71 56.10 -77.24
CA LEU A 477 -54.03 55.05 -76.46
C LEU A 477 -54.95 53.87 -76.16
N ARG A 478 -56.22 54.13 -75.81
CA ARG A 478 -57.22 53.08 -75.62
C ARG A 478 -57.50 52.32 -76.92
N SER A 479 -57.49 53.00 -78.07
CA SER A 479 -57.61 52.38 -79.40
C SER A 479 -56.47 51.38 -79.64
N LEU A 480 -55.21 51.80 -79.41
CA LEU A 480 -54.04 50.91 -79.50
C LEU A 480 -54.16 49.68 -78.58
N LEU A 481 -54.54 49.89 -77.30
CA LEU A 481 -54.73 48.78 -76.37
C LEU A 481 -55.90 47.87 -76.78
N SER A 482 -56.95 48.41 -77.40
CA SER A 482 -58.06 47.61 -77.92
C SER A 482 -57.61 46.64 -79.01
N PHE A 483 -56.76 47.07 -79.94
CA PHE A 483 -56.20 46.18 -80.96
C PHE A 483 -55.24 45.13 -80.38
N LYS A 484 -54.43 45.50 -79.36
CA LYS A 484 -53.62 44.51 -78.62
C LYS A 484 -54.50 43.44 -77.96
N ARG A 485 -55.60 43.83 -77.34
CA ARG A 485 -56.56 42.89 -76.73
C ARG A 485 -57.26 42.03 -77.76
N LEU A 486 -57.68 42.60 -78.89
CA LEU A 486 -58.29 41.86 -80.00
C LEU A 486 -57.35 40.77 -80.51
N ALA A 487 -56.09 41.11 -80.79
CA ALA A 487 -55.07 40.15 -81.23
C ALA A 487 -54.86 39.02 -80.22
N ALA A 488 -54.66 39.36 -78.95
CA ALA A 488 -54.46 38.39 -77.88
C ALA A 488 -55.67 37.45 -77.71
N LYS A 489 -56.90 37.98 -77.77
CA LYS A 489 -58.13 37.18 -77.65
C LYS A 489 -58.31 36.21 -78.81
N SER A 490 -58.04 36.64 -80.04
CA SER A 490 -58.06 35.75 -81.20
C SER A 490 -56.99 34.66 -81.12
N GLU A 491 -55.79 34.96 -80.61
CA GLU A 491 -54.75 33.96 -80.39
C GLU A 491 -55.13 32.95 -79.29
N ILE A 492 -55.77 33.40 -78.20
CA ILE A 492 -56.28 32.50 -77.15
C ILE A 492 -57.32 31.54 -77.72
N LEU A 493 -58.30 32.05 -78.49
CA LEU A 493 -59.28 31.21 -79.15
C LEU A 493 -58.62 30.22 -80.11
N CYS A 494 -57.63 30.67 -80.90
CA CYS A 494 -56.87 29.77 -81.77
C CYS A 494 -56.15 28.66 -80.97
N LYS A 495 -55.49 28.99 -79.87
CA LYS A 495 -54.78 27.99 -79.02
C LYS A 495 -55.71 26.99 -78.33
N GLN A 496 -56.92 27.39 -77.96
CA GLN A 496 -57.89 26.47 -77.35
C GLN A 496 -58.55 25.53 -78.36
N LEU A 497 -58.62 25.94 -79.63
CA LEU A 497 -59.06 25.10 -80.75
C LEU A 497 -57.93 24.20 -81.30
N GLU A 498 -56.78 24.14 -80.62
CA GLU A 498 -55.58 23.41 -81.03
C GLU A 498 -55.71 21.98 -80.48
N GLN A 499 -55.87 21.00 -81.37
CA GLN A 499 -56.06 19.60 -80.98
C GLN A 499 -54.71 18.91 -80.70
N ASP A 500 -54.69 17.98 -79.74
CA ASP A 500 -53.54 17.09 -79.50
C ASP A 500 -53.32 16.15 -80.70
N GLU A 501 -52.07 15.94 -81.10
CA GLU A 501 -51.60 15.21 -82.31
C GLU A 501 -52.04 13.72 -82.43
N LYS A 502 -52.96 13.23 -81.58
CA LYS A 502 -53.32 11.80 -81.47
C LYS A 502 -54.77 11.48 -81.81
N ALA A 503 -55.41 12.28 -82.67
CA ALA A 503 -56.73 11.96 -83.21
C ALA A 503 -56.62 11.25 -84.56
N ASP A 504 -56.40 9.93 -84.54
CA ASP A 504 -56.43 9.03 -85.71
C ASP A 504 -57.86 8.79 -86.26
N THR A 505 -58.71 9.81 -86.31
CA THR A 505 -60.10 9.68 -86.77
C THR A 505 -60.40 10.69 -87.87
N GLY A 506 -60.91 10.18 -89.00
CA GLY A 506 -60.98 10.86 -90.29
C GLY A 506 -61.66 12.25 -90.34
N ILE A 507 -61.50 12.90 -91.50
CA ILE A 507 -61.93 14.26 -91.82
C ILE A 507 -63.46 14.39 -91.63
N SER A 508 -63.88 15.07 -90.56
CA SER A 508 -65.28 15.42 -90.27
C SER A 508 -65.58 16.87 -90.69
N ASP A 509 -66.83 17.20 -91.01
CA ASP A 509 -67.24 18.58 -91.36
C ASP A 509 -66.93 19.59 -90.24
N ASP A 510 -67.04 19.16 -88.98
CA ASP A 510 -66.65 19.97 -87.81
C ASP A 510 -65.13 20.19 -87.74
N PHE A 511 -64.32 19.24 -88.22
CA PHE A 511 -62.86 19.40 -88.29
C PHE A 511 -62.49 20.46 -89.33
N VAL A 512 -63.11 20.43 -90.51
CA VAL A 512 -62.92 21.44 -91.57
C VAL A 512 -63.38 22.82 -91.09
N ALA A 513 -64.55 22.90 -90.44
CA ALA A 513 -65.04 24.16 -89.87
C ALA A 513 -64.11 24.71 -88.78
N THR A 514 -63.54 23.85 -87.94
CA THR A 514 -62.57 24.26 -86.89
C THR A 514 -61.26 24.76 -87.50
N ALA A 515 -60.73 24.09 -88.53
CA ALA A 515 -59.54 24.52 -89.26
C ALA A 515 -59.77 25.88 -89.96
N GLU A 516 -60.94 26.09 -90.55
CA GLU A 516 -61.31 27.37 -91.15
C GLU A 516 -61.45 28.48 -90.10
N ILE A 517 -62.07 28.21 -88.96
CA ILE A 517 -62.16 29.16 -87.83
C ILE A 517 -60.75 29.55 -87.36
N ARG A 518 -59.84 28.59 -87.20
CA ARG A 518 -58.45 28.87 -86.79
C ARG A 518 -57.73 29.73 -87.81
N SER A 519 -57.91 29.45 -89.10
CA SER A 519 -57.36 30.27 -90.19
C SER A 519 -57.86 31.72 -90.12
N LEU A 520 -59.17 31.91 -89.99
CA LEU A 520 -59.80 33.23 -89.88
C LEU A 520 -59.41 33.98 -88.60
N LEU A 521 -59.30 33.28 -87.46
CA LEU A 521 -58.84 33.86 -86.20
C LEU A 521 -57.36 34.26 -86.27
N THR A 522 -56.53 33.48 -86.96
CA THR A 522 -55.11 33.81 -87.19
C THR A 522 -54.98 35.04 -88.09
N GLN A 523 -55.79 35.11 -89.15
CA GLN A 523 -55.89 36.29 -90.01
C GLN A 523 -56.34 37.51 -89.21
N PHE A 524 -57.39 37.37 -88.39
CA PHE A 524 -57.89 38.42 -87.51
C PHE A 524 -56.81 38.90 -86.52
N ALA A 525 -56.10 37.95 -85.88
CA ALA A 525 -55.03 38.25 -84.92
C ALA A 525 -53.88 39.04 -85.57
N GLY A 526 -53.46 38.64 -86.78
CA GLY A 526 -52.38 39.32 -87.46
C GLY A 526 -52.80 40.64 -88.10
N LEU A 527 -54.05 40.81 -88.53
CA LEU A 527 -54.59 42.13 -88.91
C LEU A 527 -54.67 43.07 -87.71
N ALA A 528 -55.10 42.58 -86.54
CA ALA A 528 -55.08 43.37 -85.31
C ALA A 528 -53.64 43.72 -84.87
N SER A 529 -52.69 42.79 -85.02
CA SER A 529 -51.27 43.04 -84.76
C SER A 529 -50.66 44.03 -85.75
N LEU A 530 -51.12 44.04 -87.00
CA LEU A 530 -50.74 45.02 -88.00
C LEU A 530 -51.19 46.43 -87.56
N PHE A 531 -52.44 46.57 -87.10
CA PHE A 531 -52.91 47.82 -86.51
C PHE A 531 -52.07 48.27 -85.32
N VAL A 532 -51.69 47.35 -84.43
CA VAL A 532 -50.80 47.67 -83.30
C VAL A 532 -49.44 48.16 -83.79
N SER A 533 -48.84 47.49 -84.77
CA SER A 533 -47.55 47.89 -85.33
C SER A 533 -47.62 49.26 -86.01
N PHE A 534 -48.66 49.50 -86.82
CA PHE A 534 -48.90 50.77 -87.49
C PHE A 534 -49.08 51.89 -86.47
N LEU A 535 -50.00 51.73 -85.50
CA LEU A 535 -50.26 52.71 -84.44
C LEU A 535 -49.03 52.99 -83.56
N SER A 536 -48.08 52.05 -83.45
CA SER A 536 -46.83 52.25 -82.69
C SER A 536 -45.74 52.96 -83.49
N SER A 537 -45.87 53.06 -84.82
CA SER A 537 -44.90 53.68 -85.73
C SER A 537 -45.44 54.93 -86.46
N CYS A 538 -46.68 55.32 -86.19
CA CYS A 538 -47.36 56.45 -86.82
C CYS A 538 -46.85 57.82 -86.33
N THR A 539 -47.12 58.85 -87.12
CA THR A 539 -46.98 60.25 -86.70
C THR A 539 -48.08 60.65 -85.70
N ASP A 540 -47.82 61.63 -84.85
CA ASP A 540 -48.75 62.07 -83.80
C ASP A 540 -50.14 62.43 -84.36
N MET A 541 -50.20 63.10 -85.51
CA MET A 541 -51.46 63.49 -86.16
C MET A 541 -52.29 62.29 -86.64
N GLU A 542 -51.63 61.24 -87.14
CA GLU A 542 -52.29 60.02 -87.57
C GLU A 542 -52.76 59.18 -86.38
N PHE A 543 -51.97 59.14 -85.31
CA PHE A 543 -52.32 58.47 -84.07
C PHE A 543 -53.61 59.04 -83.45
N MET A 544 -53.73 60.38 -83.43
CA MET A 544 -54.91 61.07 -82.91
C MET A 544 -56.17 60.86 -83.78
N ARG A 545 -56.02 60.82 -85.11
CA ARG A 545 -57.12 60.50 -86.03
C ARG A 545 -57.68 59.10 -85.76
N LEU A 546 -56.84 58.17 -85.33
CA LEU A 546 -57.20 56.76 -85.12
C LEU A 546 -57.84 56.49 -83.74
N ALA A 547 -58.08 57.53 -82.93
CA ALA A 547 -58.88 57.47 -81.72
C ALA A 547 -60.32 57.00 -81.99
N SER A 548 -60.93 57.40 -83.12
CA SER A 548 -62.31 57.03 -83.46
C SER A 548 -62.50 55.52 -83.67
N LEU A 549 -61.43 54.79 -84.03
CA LEU A 549 -61.48 53.34 -84.23
C LEU A 549 -61.78 52.59 -82.93
N LEU A 550 -61.60 53.22 -81.76
CA LEU A 550 -61.94 52.63 -80.47
C LEU A 550 -63.41 52.20 -80.41
N HIS A 551 -64.32 52.99 -80.97
CA HIS A 551 -65.76 52.65 -80.91
C HIS A 551 -66.11 51.50 -81.87
N ASP A 552 -65.43 51.44 -83.02
CA ASP A 552 -65.60 50.38 -84.01
C ASP A 552 -65.04 49.04 -83.50
N THR A 553 -63.92 49.06 -82.78
CA THR A 553 -63.30 47.85 -82.23
C THR A 553 -64.00 47.30 -80.98
N GLN A 554 -64.68 48.15 -80.20
CA GLN A 554 -65.45 47.72 -79.01
C GLN A 554 -66.54 46.69 -79.34
N GLY A 555 -67.17 46.78 -80.51
CA GLY A 555 -68.18 45.81 -80.97
C GLY A 555 -67.57 44.43 -81.26
N ALA A 556 -66.42 44.42 -81.95
CA ALA A 556 -65.67 43.20 -82.23
C ALA A 556 -65.12 42.56 -80.94
N GLU A 557 -64.62 43.37 -80.01
CA GLU A 557 -64.08 42.89 -78.73
C GLU A 557 -65.16 42.21 -77.88
N ARG A 558 -66.36 42.77 -77.81
CA ARG A 558 -67.50 42.16 -77.10
C ARG A 558 -67.92 40.82 -77.68
N ARG A 559 -67.89 40.68 -79.01
CA ARG A 559 -68.22 39.41 -79.67
C ARG A 559 -67.16 38.34 -79.41
N LEU A 560 -65.87 38.70 -79.49
CA LEU A 560 -64.80 37.77 -79.12
C LEU A 560 -64.89 37.34 -77.65
N ASN A 561 -65.28 38.23 -76.73
CA ASN A 561 -65.54 37.84 -75.34
C ASN A 561 -66.67 36.81 -75.24
N GLY A 562 -67.77 37.02 -75.95
CA GLY A 562 -68.87 36.05 -76.00
C GLY A 562 -68.42 34.69 -76.54
N LEU A 563 -67.57 34.66 -77.57
CA LEU A 563 -66.99 33.41 -78.08
C LEU A 563 -66.07 32.73 -77.06
N ILE A 564 -65.28 33.49 -76.31
CA ILE A 564 -64.46 32.96 -75.20
C ILE A 564 -65.35 32.38 -74.10
N ASP A 565 -66.47 33.02 -73.78
CA ASP A 565 -67.41 32.52 -72.76
C ASP A 565 -68.14 31.25 -73.21
N ILE A 566 -68.51 31.14 -74.49
CA ILE A 566 -69.05 29.89 -75.08
C ILE A 566 -68.02 28.78 -75.00
N LEU A 567 -66.76 29.08 -75.31
CA LEU A 567 -65.65 28.12 -75.20
C LEU A 567 -65.42 27.68 -73.75
N ARG A 568 -65.54 28.60 -72.78
CA ARG A 568 -65.44 28.27 -71.35
C ARG A 568 -66.57 27.35 -70.87
N LYS A 569 -67.75 27.44 -71.48
CA LYS A 569 -68.92 26.59 -71.17
C LYS A 569 -68.89 25.24 -71.89
N GLU A 570 -67.87 24.97 -72.72
CA GLU A 570 -67.72 23.75 -73.53
C GLU A 570 -68.85 23.53 -74.56
N GLU A 571 -69.61 24.58 -74.90
CA GLU A 571 -70.73 24.54 -75.86
C GLU A 571 -70.29 24.95 -77.29
N PHE A 572 -68.99 24.94 -77.58
CA PHE A 572 -68.46 25.44 -78.84
C PHE A 572 -68.75 24.49 -80.01
N ARG A 573 -69.64 24.90 -80.90
CA ARG A 573 -69.91 24.22 -82.19
C ARG A 573 -69.29 25.01 -83.33
N ALA A 574 -68.29 24.43 -83.97
CA ALA A 574 -67.52 25.10 -85.01
C ALA A 574 -68.42 25.58 -86.17
N THR A 575 -69.35 24.72 -86.60
CA THR A 575 -70.29 25.02 -87.70
C THR A 575 -71.24 26.20 -87.41
N GLU A 576 -71.68 26.39 -86.17
CA GLU A 576 -72.58 27.49 -85.78
C GLU A 576 -71.83 28.83 -85.60
N VAL A 577 -70.58 28.78 -85.12
CA VAL A 577 -69.77 29.97 -84.81
C VAL A 577 -69.00 30.53 -86.03
N LEU A 578 -68.68 29.67 -87.00
CA LEU A 578 -67.98 30.02 -88.24
C LEU A 578 -68.54 31.28 -88.97
N PRO A 579 -69.86 31.44 -89.20
CA PRO A 579 -70.38 32.64 -89.86
C PRO A 579 -70.14 33.93 -89.06
N GLU A 580 -70.16 33.86 -87.72
CA GLU A 580 -69.88 35.02 -86.88
C GLU A 580 -68.42 35.45 -86.95
N ILE A 581 -67.50 34.48 -86.94
CA ILE A 581 -66.05 34.72 -87.08
C ILE A 581 -65.71 35.24 -88.48
N ARG A 582 -66.31 34.70 -89.54
CA ARG A 582 -66.18 35.24 -90.90
C ARG A 582 -66.61 36.71 -90.97
N ARG A 583 -67.73 37.06 -90.32
CA ARG A 583 -68.20 38.46 -90.24
C ARG A 583 -67.21 39.34 -89.47
N LEU A 584 -66.65 38.88 -88.36
CA LEU A 584 -65.65 39.63 -87.58
C LEU A 584 -64.34 39.83 -88.38
N ALA A 585 -63.85 38.79 -89.06
CA ALA A 585 -62.69 38.86 -89.93
C ALA A 585 -62.91 39.85 -91.08
N ALA A 586 -64.07 39.82 -91.73
CA ALA A 586 -64.42 40.77 -92.78
C ALA A 586 -64.52 42.22 -92.24
N GLN A 587 -65.09 42.42 -91.05
CA GLN A 587 -65.17 43.74 -90.42
C GLN A 587 -63.78 44.33 -90.12
N LEU A 588 -62.87 43.52 -89.58
CA LEU A 588 -61.51 43.97 -89.30
C LEU A 588 -60.69 44.15 -90.58
N SER A 589 -60.92 43.33 -91.62
CA SER A 589 -60.31 43.52 -92.94
C SER A 589 -60.80 44.80 -93.61
N GLY A 590 -62.09 45.14 -93.50
CA GLY A 590 -62.63 46.40 -94.03
C GLY A 590 -62.07 47.63 -93.31
N LEU A 591 -61.86 47.52 -91.99
CA LEU A 591 -61.19 48.56 -91.21
C LEU A 591 -59.70 48.65 -91.59
N ALA A 592 -59.07 47.48 -91.73
CA ALA A 592 -57.89 47.17 -92.54
C ALA A 592 -57.73 48.15 -93.69
N ASP A 593 -58.68 47.98 -94.61
CA ASP A 593 -58.80 48.58 -95.92
C ASP A 593 -58.95 50.09 -95.93
N ALA A 594 -59.62 50.64 -94.93
CA ALA A 594 -59.85 52.07 -94.81
C ALA A 594 -58.68 52.85 -94.18
N HIS A 595 -57.89 52.26 -93.28
CA HIS A 595 -57.01 53.04 -92.40
C HIS A 595 -55.49 52.77 -92.52
N ILE A 596 -55.07 51.62 -93.04
CA ILE A 596 -53.63 51.28 -93.13
C ILE A 596 -53.12 51.51 -94.57
N PRO A 597 -51.97 52.15 -94.83
CA PRO A 597 -51.44 52.30 -96.19
C PRO A 597 -51.07 50.95 -96.83
N VAL A 598 -51.22 50.85 -98.17
CA VAL A 598 -51.10 49.61 -98.95
C VAL A 598 -49.75 48.91 -98.77
N ASP A 599 -48.66 49.67 -98.63
CA ASP A 599 -47.29 49.14 -98.49
C ASP A 599 -47.06 48.37 -97.17
N ALA A 600 -47.67 48.83 -96.08
CA ALA A 600 -47.59 48.17 -94.78
C ALA A 600 -48.42 46.87 -94.75
N ARG A 601 -49.49 46.79 -95.57
CA ARG A 601 -50.29 45.57 -95.68
C ARG A 601 -49.60 44.49 -96.50
N ALA A 602 -48.89 44.84 -97.57
CA ALA A 602 -48.23 43.84 -98.43
C ALA A 602 -47.19 42.99 -97.69
N THR A 603 -46.41 43.62 -96.79
CA THR A 603 -45.43 42.92 -95.94
C THR A 603 -46.08 42.08 -94.85
N ALA A 604 -47.26 42.50 -94.36
CA ALA A 604 -48.02 41.77 -93.36
C ALA A 604 -48.79 40.58 -93.94
N ALA A 605 -49.35 40.72 -95.15
CA ALA A 605 -50.03 39.66 -95.88
C ALA A 605 -49.13 38.44 -96.11
N LEU A 606 -47.87 38.65 -96.51
CA LEU A 606 -46.88 37.57 -96.64
C LEU A 606 -46.60 36.83 -95.32
N ARG A 607 -46.52 37.55 -94.19
CA ARG A 607 -46.30 36.95 -92.86
C ARG A 607 -47.55 36.26 -92.32
N LEU A 608 -48.71 36.80 -92.64
CA LEU A 608 -50.03 36.25 -92.31
C LEU A 608 -50.27 34.94 -93.05
N ASP A 609 -50.07 34.89 -94.37
CA ASP A 609 -50.26 33.68 -95.17
C ASP A 609 -49.37 32.53 -94.70
N ILE A 610 -48.11 32.81 -94.34
CA ILE A 610 -47.19 31.79 -93.80
C ILE A 610 -47.66 31.26 -92.42
N LYS A 611 -48.14 32.14 -91.53
CA LYS A 611 -48.62 31.75 -90.20
C LYS A 611 -49.96 31.02 -90.27
N VAL A 612 -50.89 31.51 -91.09
CA VAL A 612 -52.20 30.90 -91.34
C VAL A 612 -52.03 29.49 -91.91
N SER A 613 -51.13 29.32 -92.88
CA SER A 613 -50.84 28.00 -93.46
C SER A 613 -50.28 27.01 -92.44
N ARG A 614 -49.40 27.44 -91.52
CA ARG A 614 -48.86 26.57 -90.45
C ARG A 614 -49.87 26.24 -89.35
N LEU A 615 -50.78 27.16 -89.02
CA LEU A 615 -51.71 27.00 -87.90
C LEU A 615 -53.03 26.31 -88.30
N ALA A 616 -53.46 26.44 -89.56
CA ALA A 616 -54.62 25.74 -90.09
C ALA A 616 -54.34 24.24 -90.29
N PHE A 617 -53.08 23.88 -90.57
CA PHE A 617 -52.67 22.52 -90.93
C PHE A 617 -51.68 21.89 -89.96
N GLY A 618 -51.26 22.57 -88.89
CA GLY A 618 -50.24 22.05 -87.96
C GLY A 618 -48.83 22.05 -88.58
N SER A 619 -47.81 21.95 -87.72
CA SER A 619 -46.40 22.08 -88.13
C SER A 619 -45.86 20.97 -89.02
N ASP A 620 -46.59 19.87 -89.23
CA ASP A 620 -46.19 18.77 -90.10
C ASP A 620 -47.42 18.05 -90.67
N ILE A 621 -48.16 18.69 -91.59
CA ILE A 621 -48.83 17.90 -92.62
C ILE A 621 -47.79 17.69 -93.72
N GLN A 622 -47.11 16.55 -93.65
CA GLN A 622 -46.65 15.90 -94.85
C GLN A 622 -47.90 15.67 -95.72
N LEU A 623 -48.16 16.60 -96.64
CA LEU A 623 -48.98 16.35 -97.82
C LEU A 623 -48.21 15.30 -98.64
N ALA A 624 -48.32 14.05 -98.21
CA ALA A 624 -47.86 12.91 -98.98
C ALA A 624 -49.00 12.51 -99.91
N ASN A 625 -48.67 12.55 -101.21
CA ASN A 625 -49.41 11.94 -102.31
C ASN A 625 -49.82 10.49 -102.04
#